data_AF-A0A966USP9-F1
#
_entry.id   AF-A0A966USP9-F1
#
_cell.length_a   1.000
_cell.length_b   1.000
_cell.length_c   1.000
_cell.angle_alpha   90.00
_cell.angle_beta   90.00
_cell.angle_gamma   90.00
#
_symmetry.space_group_name_H-M   'P 1'
#
loop_
_entity.id
_entity.type
_entity.pdbx_description
1 polymer ?
#
loop_
_entity_poly.entity_id
_entity_poly.type
_entity_poly.pdbx_seq_one_letter_code
_entity_poly.pdbx_strand_id
1 'polypeptide(L)'
;MIVSFDFKKFQKTMNNVVDYSYGFIDGIEKGKPKFLEKLGREVIVALGQYIDLNARANPSAMHHVYEWYRTGSPASRLFDIDFVVNKNGLVLFSNFKQSRSMSADATTPFFNKAKIMEQGRTVVIKPKSGSVLAFEDGGQTIFTKKPITVRSPGGDEVQGSYEKVFDEFMVRYFKQSFIRASGLYDYIKKPTAFKKNIRAGAKVGRSKGVSTGFSWIADARIGVE
;
A
#
# COMPACT_ATOMS: atom_id res chain seq x y z
N MET A 1 -59.72 -11.00 -28.49
CA MET A 1 -58.28 -11.30 -28.30
C MET A 1 -58.13 -11.94 -26.93
N ILE A 2 -57.87 -13.25 -26.87
CA ILE A 2 -57.69 -13.95 -25.59
C ILE A 2 -56.22 -13.87 -25.23
N VAL A 3 -55.90 -13.09 -24.19
CA VAL A 3 -54.54 -13.05 -23.63
C VAL A 3 -54.36 -14.29 -22.76
N SER A 4 -53.61 -15.27 -23.27
CA SER A 4 -53.24 -16.48 -22.53
C SER A 4 -51.98 -16.22 -21.70
N PHE A 5 -52.09 -16.26 -20.37
CA PHE A 5 -50.95 -16.11 -19.45
C PHE A 5 -50.32 -17.46 -19.13
N ASP A 6 -49.08 -17.68 -19.59
CA ASP A 6 -48.31 -18.88 -19.24
C ASP A 6 -47.63 -18.69 -17.88
N PHE A 7 -48.33 -19.14 -16.84
CA PHE A 7 -47.83 -19.08 -15.46
C PHE A 7 -46.50 -19.83 -15.28
N LYS A 8 -46.29 -20.97 -15.95
CA LYS A 8 -45.05 -21.75 -15.84
C LYS A 8 -43.87 -20.97 -16.42
N LYS A 9 -44.07 -20.30 -17.56
CA LYS A 9 -43.06 -19.44 -18.17
C LYS A 9 -42.76 -18.21 -17.32
N PHE A 10 -43.78 -17.58 -16.74
CA PHE A 10 -43.59 -16.49 -15.78
C PHE A 10 -42.77 -16.94 -14.57
N GLN A 11 -43.18 -18.03 -13.91
CA GLN A 11 -42.48 -18.58 -12.74
C GLN A 11 -41.02 -18.92 -13.04
N LYS A 12 -40.76 -19.59 -14.18
CA LYS A 12 -39.39 -19.88 -14.62
C LYS A 12 -38.56 -18.61 -14.82
N THR A 13 -39.15 -17.59 -15.43
CA THR A 13 -38.48 -16.30 -15.66
C THR A 13 -38.13 -15.62 -14.33
N MET A 14 -39.06 -15.61 -13.38
CA MET A 14 -38.85 -15.04 -12.05
C MET A 14 -37.76 -15.80 -11.27
N ASN A 15 -37.80 -17.13 -11.27
CA ASN A 15 -36.76 -17.96 -10.65
C ASN A 15 -35.38 -17.67 -11.26
N ASN A 16 -35.29 -17.58 -12.59
CA ASN A 16 -34.04 -17.25 -13.27
C ASN A 16 -33.52 -15.86 -12.89
N VAL A 17 -34.38 -14.86 -12.68
CA VAL A 17 -33.96 -13.52 -12.23
C VAL A 17 -33.40 -13.57 -10.81
N VAL A 18 -34.04 -14.32 -9.92
CA VAL A 18 -33.54 -14.55 -8.55
C VAL A 18 -32.19 -15.26 -8.58
N ASP A 19 -32.09 -16.35 -9.34
CA ASP A 19 -30.86 -17.12 -9.52
C ASP A 19 -29.74 -16.29 -10.14
N TYR A 20 -30.05 -15.45 -11.13
CA TYR A 20 -29.11 -14.50 -11.72
C TYR A 20 -28.58 -13.52 -10.67
N SER A 21 -29.43 -13.06 -9.75
CA SER A 21 -29.03 -12.15 -8.67
C SER A 21 -28.06 -12.81 -7.70
N TYR A 22 -28.36 -14.02 -7.24
CA TYR A 22 -27.43 -14.78 -6.41
C TYR A 22 -26.13 -15.12 -7.15
N GLY A 23 -26.23 -15.54 -8.42
CA GLY A 23 -25.08 -15.80 -9.26
C GLY A 23 -24.19 -14.55 -9.42
N PHE A 24 -24.78 -13.37 -9.56
CA PHE A 24 -24.00 -12.13 -9.67
C PHE A 24 -23.14 -11.86 -8.43
N ILE A 25 -23.70 -12.04 -7.24
CA ILE A 25 -22.95 -11.91 -5.98
C ILE A 25 -21.85 -12.97 -5.88
N ASP A 26 -22.13 -14.23 -6.20
CA ASP A 26 -21.12 -15.29 -6.27
C ASP A 26 -19.98 -14.95 -7.24
N GLY A 27 -20.33 -14.37 -8.40
CA GLY A 27 -19.39 -13.92 -9.40
C GLY A 27 -18.46 -12.84 -8.86
N ILE A 28 -19.01 -11.87 -8.12
CA ILE A 28 -18.23 -10.82 -7.46
C ILE A 28 -17.23 -11.44 -6.48
N GLU A 29 -17.66 -12.34 -5.59
CA GLU A 29 -16.75 -12.97 -4.63
C GLU A 29 -15.65 -13.78 -5.33
N LYS A 30 -15.96 -14.45 -6.44
CA LYS A 30 -14.96 -15.15 -7.27
C LYS A 30 -13.99 -14.20 -7.98
N GLY A 31 -14.43 -13.02 -8.39
CA GLY A 31 -13.59 -12.02 -9.06
C GLY A 31 -12.80 -11.13 -8.10
N LYS A 32 -13.20 -11.09 -6.82
CA LYS A 32 -12.59 -10.26 -5.77
C LYS A 32 -11.07 -10.40 -5.65
N PRO A 33 -10.45 -11.60 -5.70
CA PRO A 33 -9.00 -11.71 -5.63
C PRO A 33 -8.28 -10.94 -6.75
N LYS A 34 -8.75 -11.10 -8.00
CA LYS A 34 -8.19 -10.41 -9.17
C LYS A 34 -8.37 -8.89 -9.09
N PHE A 35 -9.49 -8.44 -8.53
CA PHE A 35 -9.71 -7.02 -8.24
C PHE A 35 -8.74 -6.50 -7.17
N LEU A 36 -8.59 -7.22 -6.06
CA LEU A 36 -7.69 -6.83 -4.97
C LEU A 36 -6.22 -6.80 -5.40
N GLU A 37 -5.81 -7.69 -6.31
CA GLU A 37 -4.46 -7.65 -6.89
C GLU A 37 -4.21 -6.38 -7.69
N LYS A 38 -5.19 -5.95 -8.50
CA LYS A 38 -5.09 -4.67 -9.23
C LYS A 38 -5.06 -3.50 -8.25
N LEU A 39 -5.94 -3.50 -7.25
CA LEU A 39 -5.97 -2.47 -6.22
C LEU A 39 -4.63 -2.37 -5.49
N GLY A 40 -4.06 -3.50 -5.08
CA GLY A 40 -2.76 -3.55 -4.40
C GLY A 40 -1.67 -2.85 -5.20
N ARG A 41 -1.56 -3.14 -6.51
CA ARG A 41 -0.55 -2.53 -7.39
C ARG A 41 -0.67 -1.00 -7.46
N GLU A 42 -1.88 -0.47 -7.58
CA GLU A 42 -2.08 0.99 -7.63
C GLU A 42 -1.82 1.64 -6.27
N VAL A 43 -2.23 0.98 -5.18
CA VAL A 43 -2.05 1.51 -3.82
C VAL A 43 -0.57 1.57 -3.43
N ILE A 44 0.25 0.57 -3.76
CA ILE A 44 1.68 0.62 -3.43
C ILE A 44 2.40 1.77 -4.17
N VAL A 45 1.99 2.08 -5.40
CA VAL A 45 2.54 3.20 -6.18
C VAL A 45 2.17 4.53 -5.52
N ALA A 46 0.88 4.73 -5.22
CA ALA A 46 0.40 5.94 -4.57
C ALA A 46 1.01 6.14 -3.16
N LEU A 47 1.13 5.06 -2.38
CA LEU A 47 1.77 5.10 -1.06
C LEU A 47 3.25 5.48 -1.17
N GLY A 48 3.99 4.89 -2.11
CA GLY A 48 5.38 5.27 -2.33
C GLY A 48 5.54 6.76 -2.68
N GLN A 49 4.69 7.28 -3.57
CA GLN A 49 4.69 8.70 -3.93
C GLN A 49 4.34 9.59 -2.74
N TYR A 50 3.36 9.19 -1.93
CA TYR A 50 2.95 9.90 -0.73
C TYR A 50 4.09 9.98 0.30
N ILE A 51 4.81 8.87 0.55
CA ILE A 51 5.97 8.86 1.44
C ILE A 51 7.08 9.77 0.91
N ASP A 52 7.37 9.73 -0.39
CA ASP A 52 8.38 10.62 -1.00
C ASP A 52 8.03 12.10 -0.86
N LEU A 53 6.75 12.46 -1.00
CA LEU A 53 6.28 13.83 -0.80
C LEU A 53 6.45 14.27 0.66
N ASN A 54 6.04 13.43 1.62
CA ASN A 54 6.21 13.71 3.05
C ASN A 54 7.69 13.82 3.44
N ALA A 55 8.55 12.99 2.86
CA ALA A 55 9.98 13.05 3.11
C ALA A 55 10.62 14.35 2.58
N ARG A 56 10.14 14.88 1.45
CA ARG A 56 10.58 16.20 0.97
C ARG A 56 10.07 17.34 1.84
N ALA A 57 8.85 17.22 2.36
CA ALA A 57 8.23 18.22 3.23
C ALA A 57 8.85 18.24 4.63
N ASN A 58 9.26 17.08 5.15
CA ASN A 58 9.93 16.94 6.44
C ASN A 58 11.17 16.03 6.34
N PRO A 59 12.30 16.56 5.83
CA PRO A 59 13.52 15.77 5.69
C PRO A 59 14.14 15.36 7.04
N SER A 60 13.98 16.15 8.11
CA SER A 60 14.53 15.84 9.44
C SER A 60 13.92 14.59 10.04
N ALA A 61 12.63 14.36 9.81
CA ALA A 61 11.95 13.14 10.27
C ALA A 61 12.21 11.91 9.37
N MET A 62 12.40 12.10 8.07
CA MET A 62 12.30 11.01 7.08
C MET A 62 13.60 10.65 6.34
N HIS A 63 14.72 11.34 6.60
CA HIS A 63 15.99 11.07 5.90
C HIS A 63 16.53 9.65 6.10
N HIS A 64 16.16 8.98 7.19
CA HIS A 64 16.67 7.66 7.54
C HIS A 64 16.20 6.55 6.61
N VAL A 65 15.02 6.72 6.00
CA VAL A 65 14.44 5.76 5.05
C VAL A 65 14.87 6.01 3.60
N TYR A 66 15.87 6.86 3.38
CA TYR A 66 16.52 7.08 2.09
C TYR A 66 18.04 6.93 2.20
N GLU A 67 18.71 6.73 1.07
CA GLU A 67 20.16 6.86 0.97
C GLU A 67 20.59 8.28 1.38
N TRP A 68 21.83 8.40 1.87
CA TRP A 68 22.36 9.66 2.36
C TRP A 68 22.25 10.76 1.31
N TYR A 69 21.83 11.95 1.74
CA TYR A 69 21.69 13.16 0.91
C TYR A 69 20.63 13.07 -0.21
N ARG A 70 19.77 12.05 -0.20
CA ARG A 70 18.77 11.82 -1.25
C ARG A 70 17.33 11.70 -0.72
N THR A 71 17.04 12.33 0.42
CA THR A 71 15.73 12.28 1.06
C THR A 71 14.58 12.61 0.10
N GLY A 72 13.59 11.71 0.04
CA GLY A 72 12.43 11.86 -0.83
C GLY A 72 12.68 11.51 -2.30
N SER A 73 13.86 11.02 -2.70
CA SER A 73 14.10 10.54 -4.07
C SER A 73 13.66 9.06 -4.20
N PRO A 74 12.75 8.73 -5.15
CA PRO A 74 12.25 7.36 -5.32
C PRO A 74 13.35 6.31 -5.52
N ALA A 75 14.40 6.68 -6.28
CA ALA A 75 15.53 5.80 -6.59
C ALA A 75 16.46 5.54 -5.40
N SER A 76 16.24 6.20 -4.27
CA SER A 76 17.07 6.11 -3.07
C SER A 76 16.34 5.56 -1.86
N ARG A 77 15.10 5.09 -2.02
CA ARG A 77 14.31 4.51 -0.93
C ARG A 77 15.04 3.33 -0.32
N LEU A 78 15.15 3.34 1.01
CA LEU A 78 15.59 2.21 1.83
C LEU A 78 14.41 1.39 2.35
N PHE A 79 13.31 1.40 1.62
CA PHE A 79 12.15 0.57 1.88
C PHE A 79 11.58 0.04 0.56
N ASP A 80 10.94 -1.12 0.64
CA ASP A 80 10.07 -1.67 -0.39
C ASP A 80 8.67 -1.81 0.19
N ILE A 81 7.66 -1.63 -0.64
CA ILE A 81 6.26 -1.83 -0.27
C ILE A 81 5.75 -2.96 -1.16
N ASP A 82 5.11 -3.93 -0.54
CA ASP A 82 4.50 -5.05 -1.24
C ASP A 82 3.14 -5.39 -0.62
N PHE A 83 2.41 -6.29 -1.24
CA PHE A 83 1.10 -6.69 -0.80
C PHE A 83 0.84 -8.17 -1.02
N VAL A 84 -0.07 -8.71 -0.22
CA VAL A 84 -0.61 -10.06 -0.40
C VAL A 84 -2.14 -9.99 -0.43
N VAL A 85 -2.73 -10.74 -1.34
CA VAL A 85 -4.17 -10.99 -1.38
C VAL A 85 -4.45 -12.34 -0.76
N ASN A 86 -5.31 -12.35 0.27
CA ASN A 86 -5.73 -13.57 0.95
C ASN A 86 -7.27 -13.58 1.09
N LYS A 87 -7.80 -14.61 1.76
CA LYS A 87 -9.25 -14.75 1.97
C LYS A 87 -9.88 -13.58 2.75
N ASN A 88 -9.09 -12.91 3.60
CA ASN A 88 -9.54 -11.81 4.45
C ASN A 88 -9.44 -10.45 3.74
N GLY A 89 -8.66 -10.35 2.66
CA GLY A 89 -8.56 -9.16 1.83
C GLY A 89 -7.15 -8.86 1.32
N LEU A 90 -6.87 -7.57 1.16
CA LEU A 90 -5.58 -7.04 0.75
C LEU A 90 -4.80 -6.62 1.99
N VAL A 91 -3.59 -7.13 2.14
CA VAL A 91 -2.65 -6.75 3.21
C VAL A 91 -1.44 -6.09 2.56
N LEU A 92 -1.14 -4.86 2.95
CA LEU A 92 0.09 -4.15 2.55
C LEU A 92 1.12 -4.26 3.67
N PHE A 93 2.39 -4.33 3.29
CA PHE A 93 3.50 -4.33 4.22
C PHE A 93 4.71 -3.65 3.59
N SER A 94 5.67 -3.26 4.44
CA SER A 94 6.93 -2.71 4.00
C SER A 94 8.11 -3.40 4.66
N ASN A 95 9.22 -3.49 3.93
CA ASN A 95 10.50 -3.99 4.43
C ASN A 95 11.59 -2.95 4.21
N PHE A 96 12.42 -2.74 5.23
CA PHE A 96 13.60 -1.89 5.10
C PHE A 96 14.74 -2.60 4.39
N LYS A 97 15.46 -1.85 3.55
CA LYS A 97 16.66 -2.26 2.83
C LYS A 97 17.92 -1.77 3.52
N GLN A 98 19.01 -2.48 3.25
CA GLN A 98 20.34 -2.04 3.64
C GLN A 98 20.80 -0.83 2.82
N SER A 99 21.27 0.21 3.50
CA SER A 99 21.92 1.37 2.86
C SER A 99 23.21 0.95 2.16
N ARG A 100 23.42 1.46 0.95
CA ARG A 100 24.63 1.23 0.15
C ARG A 100 25.53 2.45 0.06
N SER A 101 24.99 3.63 0.36
CA SER A 101 25.75 4.87 0.41
C SER A 101 26.37 5.12 1.79
N MET A 102 27.27 6.09 1.85
CA MET A 102 27.98 6.50 3.07
C MET A 102 27.63 7.96 3.37
N SER A 103 27.65 8.32 4.66
CA SER A 103 27.73 9.73 5.05
C SER A 103 29.11 10.28 4.69
N ALA A 104 29.24 11.62 4.63
CA ALA A 104 30.47 12.32 4.25
C ALA A 104 31.71 11.83 5.02
N ASP A 105 31.55 11.57 6.31
CA ASP A 105 32.66 11.21 7.20
C ASP A 105 32.80 9.70 7.43
N ALA A 106 32.02 8.87 6.72
CA ALA A 106 32.02 7.42 6.90
C ALA A 106 32.75 6.70 5.76
N THR A 107 33.56 5.71 6.14
CA THR A 107 34.26 4.82 5.20
C THR A 107 33.50 3.53 4.92
N THR A 108 32.38 3.30 5.62
CA THR A 108 31.51 2.13 5.43
C THR A 108 30.05 2.53 5.59
N PRO A 109 29.11 1.89 4.86
CA PRO A 109 27.68 2.16 5.02
C PRO A 109 27.18 1.83 6.42
N PHE A 110 26.24 2.63 6.92
CA PHE A 110 25.55 2.33 8.17
C PHE A 110 24.65 1.10 7.97
N PHE A 111 25.02 -0.02 8.61
CA PHE A 111 24.25 -1.26 8.57
C PHE A 111 22.86 -1.12 9.21
N ASN A 112 21.82 -1.58 8.51
CA ASN A 112 20.42 -1.47 8.88
C ASN A 112 19.97 -0.05 9.26
N LYS A 113 20.54 0.99 8.61
CA LYS A 113 20.26 2.41 8.86
C LYS A 113 18.77 2.69 9.13
N ALA A 114 17.91 2.44 8.15
CA ALA A 114 16.49 2.73 8.23
C ALA A 114 15.83 2.02 9.42
N LYS A 115 16.07 0.72 9.60
CA LYS A 115 15.50 -0.07 10.70
C LYS A 115 15.98 0.39 12.08
N ILE A 116 17.26 0.70 12.23
CA ILE A 116 17.84 1.12 13.50
C ILE A 116 17.30 2.48 13.91
N MET A 117 17.27 3.42 12.97
CA MET A 117 16.80 4.78 13.21
C MET A 117 15.28 4.83 13.42
N GLU A 118 14.50 4.14 12.60
CA GLU A 118 13.02 4.09 12.73
C GLU A 118 12.61 3.53 14.10
N GLN A 119 13.33 2.51 14.59
CA GLN A 119 13.03 1.88 15.87
C GLN A 119 13.66 2.60 17.07
N GLY A 120 14.41 3.69 16.85
CA GLY A 120 15.14 4.38 17.91
C GLY A 120 16.14 3.48 18.65
N ARG A 121 16.71 2.49 17.96
CA ARG A 121 17.65 1.55 18.60
C ARG A 121 18.93 2.27 18.97
N THR A 122 19.25 2.28 20.25
CA THR A 122 20.52 2.84 20.74
C THR A 122 21.71 2.15 20.08
N VAL A 123 22.66 2.95 19.60
CA VAL A 123 23.92 2.49 19.00
C VAL A 123 25.07 2.83 19.91
N VAL A 124 25.94 1.84 20.17
CA VAL A 124 27.17 2.05 20.94
C VAL A 124 28.35 1.95 19.98
N ILE A 125 29.06 3.06 19.82
CA ILE A 125 30.24 3.18 18.98
C ILE A 125 31.46 2.98 19.88
N LYS A 126 32.32 2.02 19.55
CA LYS A 126 33.52 1.68 20.32
C LYS A 126 34.78 1.91 19.48
N PRO A 127 35.86 2.45 20.06
CA PRO A 127 37.14 2.48 19.38
C PRO A 127 37.62 1.04 19.10
N LYS A 128 38.37 0.87 18.01
CA LYS A 128 39.08 -0.39 17.77
C LYS A 128 40.18 -0.54 18.81
N SER A 129 40.64 -1.78 19.04
CA SER A 129 41.68 -2.04 20.04
C SER A 129 42.91 -1.17 19.80
N GLY A 130 43.37 -0.47 20.85
CA GLY A 130 44.52 0.44 20.77
C GLY A 130 44.27 1.78 20.05
N SER A 131 43.05 2.06 19.56
CA SER A 131 42.71 3.29 18.84
C SER A 131 41.85 4.25 19.69
N VAL A 132 41.61 5.45 19.15
CA VAL A 132 40.61 6.41 19.65
C VAL A 132 39.47 6.54 18.62
N LEU A 133 38.30 6.99 19.07
CA LEU A 133 37.28 7.58 18.20
C LEU A 133 37.70 9.02 17.88
N ALA A 134 37.47 9.45 16.65
CA ALA A 134 37.69 10.82 16.17
C ALA A 134 36.45 11.27 15.40
N PHE A 135 35.89 12.43 15.75
CA PHE A 135 34.73 13.02 15.08
C PHE A 135 34.70 14.52 15.33
N GLU A 136 34.02 15.25 14.45
CA GLU A 136 33.80 16.69 14.60
C GLU A 136 32.57 16.97 15.48
N ASP A 137 32.73 17.85 16.46
CA ASP A 137 31.63 18.38 17.27
C ASP A 137 31.89 19.86 17.60
N GLY A 138 30.90 20.73 17.37
CA GLY A 138 31.04 22.17 17.61
C GLY A 138 32.18 22.87 16.85
N GLY A 139 32.64 22.31 15.71
CA GLY A 139 33.76 22.84 14.93
C GLY A 139 35.15 22.44 15.46
N GLN A 140 35.23 21.46 16.35
CA GLN A 140 36.49 20.90 16.85
C GLN A 140 36.52 19.38 16.65
N THR A 141 37.70 18.85 16.34
CA THR A 141 37.93 17.41 16.33
C THR A 141 38.04 16.87 17.75
N ILE A 142 37.13 16.01 18.15
CA ILE A 142 37.09 15.34 19.46
C ILE A 142 37.73 13.96 19.35
N PHE A 143 38.65 13.64 20.27
CA PHE A 143 39.26 12.32 20.39
C PHE A 143 38.88 11.64 21.72
N THR A 144 38.41 10.39 21.68
CA THR A 144 38.08 9.66 22.92
C THR A 144 38.43 8.18 22.85
N LYS A 145 38.94 7.65 23.97
CA LYS A 145 39.14 6.20 24.19
C LYS A 145 37.87 5.51 24.72
N LYS A 146 36.87 6.28 25.14
CA LYS A 146 35.63 5.74 25.72
C LYS A 146 34.59 5.47 24.61
N PRO A 147 33.77 4.43 24.77
CA PRO A 147 32.60 4.23 23.91
C PRO A 147 31.64 5.41 23.96
N ILE A 148 31.01 5.71 22.82
CA ILE A 148 29.95 6.71 22.70
C ILE A 148 28.63 5.99 22.53
N THR A 149 27.60 6.43 23.25
CA THR A 149 26.25 5.88 23.16
C THR A 149 25.35 6.90 22.51
N VAL A 150 24.81 6.57 21.33
CA VAL A 150 23.84 7.39 20.60
C VAL A 150 22.46 6.80 20.84
N ARG A 151 21.65 7.48 21.67
CA ARG A 151 20.33 6.99 22.08
C ARG A 151 19.27 7.11 20.97
N SER A 152 19.30 8.24 20.25
CA SER A 152 18.37 8.53 19.14
C SER A 152 19.15 8.70 17.83
N PRO A 153 19.64 7.62 17.18
CA PRO A 153 20.31 7.74 15.90
C PRO A 153 19.38 8.37 14.85
N GLY A 154 19.82 9.44 14.20
CA GLY A 154 19.04 10.18 13.21
C GLY A 154 18.25 11.38 13.76
N GLY A 155 18.13 11.52 15.08
CA GLY A 155 17.41 12.61 15.75
C GLY A 155 16.07 12.17 16.34
N ASP A 156 15.48 13.03 17.18
CA ASP A 156 14.27 12.70 17.94
C ASP A 156 13.01 12.63 17.05
N GLU A 157 13.00 13.31 15.90
CA GLU A 157 11.88 13.29 14.95
C GLU A 157 11.85 12.03 14.06
N VAL A 158 12.89 11.19 14.12
CA VAL A 158 13.07 10.06 13.20
C VAL A 158 12.37 8.80 13.69
N GLN A 159 12.32 8.58 14.99
CA GLN A 159 11.74 7.37 15.55
C GLN A 159 10.23 7.29 15.24
N GLY A 160 9.81 6.20 14.59
CA GLY A 160 8.40 5.95 14.24
C GLY A 160 7.82 6.88 13.17
N SER A 161 8.63 7.72 12.53
CA SER A 161 8.13 8.71 11.57
C SER A 161 7.67 8.05 10.28
N TYR A 162 8.34 6.98 9.83
CA TYR A 162 7.93 6.23 8.65
C TYR A 162 6.60 5.50 8.90
N GLU A 163 6.48 4.81 10.02
CA GLU A 163 5.24 4.13 10.43
C GLU A 163 4.08 5.12 10.49
N LYS A 164 4.29 6.31 11.10
CA LYS A 164 3.27 7.35 11.17
C LYS A 164 2.80 7.82 9.79
N VAL A 165 3.71 8.04 8.84
CA VAL A 165 3.35 8.44 7.46
C VAL A 165 2.62 7.32 6.74
N PHE A 166 3.04 6.07 6.93
CA PHE A 166 2.37 4.89 6.38
C PHE A 166 0.93 4.78 6.91
N ASP A 167 0.74 4.90 8.22
CA ASP A 167 -0.57 4.85 8.88
C ASP A 167 -1.46 6.01 8.46
N GLU A 168 -0.90 7.22 8.35
CA GLU A 168 -1.64 8.39 7.88
C GLU A 168 -2.20 8.16 6.48
N PHE A 169 -1.40 7.58 5.58
CA PHE A 169 -1.87 7.21 4.27
C PHE A 169 -3.03 6.20 4.35
N MET A 170 -2.88 5.12 5.11
CA MET A 170 -3.88 4.06 5.18
C MET A 170 -5.19 4.50 5.84
N VAL A 171 -5.10 5.30 6.91
CA VAL A 171 -6.26 5.72 7.70
C VAL A 171 -6.98 6.91 7.08
N ARG A 172 -6.23 7.88 6.52
CA ARG A 172 -6.80 9.13 6.02
C ARG A 172 -6.82 9.16 4.50
N TYR A 173 -5.66 9.16 3.86
CA TYR A 173 -5.54 9.41 2.42
C TYR A 173 -6.26 8.35 1.59
N PHE A 174 -6.07 7.07 1.93
CA PHE A 174 -6.66 5.94 1.21
C PHE A 174 -8.19 6.01 1.21
N LYS A 175 -8.79 6.21 2.38
CA LYS A 175 -10.25 6.25 2.55
C LYS A 175 -10.89 7.52 1.97
N GLN A 176 -10.24 8.67 2.16
CA GLN A 176 -10.83 9.96 1.81
C GLN A 176 -10.58 10.34 0.34
N SER A 177 -9.35 10.14 -0.13
CA SER A 177 -8.88 10.68 -1.41
C SER A 177 -8.71 9.58 -2.44
N PHE A 178 -7.93 8.54 -2.15
CA PHE A 178 -7.57 7.53 -3.14
C PHE A 178 -8.78 6.79 -3.72
N ILE A 179 -9.69 6.28 -2.88
CA ILE A 179 -10.87 5.52 -3.35
C ILE A 179 -11.81 6.37 -4.23
N ARG A 180 -11.85 7.69 -3.99
CA ARG A 180 -12.66 8.61 -4.78
C ARG A 180 -11.96 9.04 -6.07
N ALA A 181 -10.71 9.50 -5.95
CA ALA A 181 -9.89 9.93 -7.08
C ALA A 181 -9.67 8.79 -8.09
N SER A 182 -9.57 7.54 -7.60
CA SER A 182 -9.40 6.37 -8.48
C SER A 182 -10.61 6.00 -9.34
N GLY A 183 -11.76 6.67 -9.15
CA GLY A 183 -13.04 6.33 -9.76
C GLY A 183 -13.67 5.04 -9.21
N LEU A 184 -13.01 4.37 -8.27
CA LEU A 184 -13.44 3.09 -7.72
C LEU A 184 -14.77 3.19 -6.97
N TYR A 185 -14.95 4.26 -6.19
CA TYR A 185 -16.20 4.51 -5.48
C TYR A 185 -17.40 4.56 -6.43
N ASP A 186 -17.29 5.33 -7.51
CA ASP A 186 -18.37 5.51 -8.48
C ASP A 186 -18.65 4.24 -9.28
N TYR A 187 -17.60 3.47 -9.58
CA TYR A 187 -17.71 2.17 -10.22
C TYR A 187 -18.52 1.18 -9.37
N ILE A 188 -18.12 1.00 -8.11
CA ILE A 188 -18.76 0.03 -7.20
C ILE A 188 -20.20 0.43 -6.89
N LYS A 189 -20.46 1.74 -6.72
CA LYS A 189 -21.80 2.26 -6.42
C LYS A 189 -22.84 1.96 -7.51
N LYS A 190 -22.42 1.70 -8.75
CA LYS A 190 -23.31 1.51 -9.90
C LYS A 190 -23.01 0.19 -10.62
N PRO A 191 -23.65 -0.93 -10.25
CA PRO A 191 -23.48 -2.21 -10.93
C PRO A 191 -24.21 -2.23 -12.29
N THR A 192 -23.76 -1.39 -13.23
CA THR A 192 -24.37 -1.23 -14.56
C THR A 192 -24.38 -2.54 -15.34
N ALA A 193 -23.38 -3.40 -15.15
CA ALA A 193 -23.29 -4.73 -15.74
C ALA A 193 -24.46 -5.64 -15.33
N PHE A 194 -24.90 -5.56 -14.06
CA PHE A 194 -26.05 -6.31 -13.56
C PHE A 194 -27.31 -5.93 -14.33
N LYS A 195 -27.61 -4.62 -14.40
CA LYS A 195 -28.78 -4.08 -15.10
C LYS A 195 -28.74 -4.40 -16.60
N LYS A 196 -27.59 -4.23 -17.25
CA LYS A 196 -27.42 -4.48 -18.69
C LYS A 196 -27.68 -5.94 -19.07
N ASN A 197 -27.32 -6.89 -18.20
CA ASN A 197 -27.43 -8.33 -18.49
C ASN A 197 -28.69 -8.99 -17.90
N ILE A 198 -29.58 -8.25 -17.23
CA ILE A 198 -30.76 -8.85 -16.57
C ILE A 198 -31.68 -9.59 -17.55
N ARG A 199 -31.80 -9.13 -18.80
CA ARG A 199 -32.59 -9.83 -19.84
C ARG A 199 -31.99 -11.18 -20.21
N ALA A 200 -30.66 -11.29 -20.23
CA ALA A 200 -29.97 -12.56 -20.45
C ALA A 200 -30.04 -13.43 -19.17
N GLY A 201 -29.91 -12.82 -18.00
CA GLY A 201 -30.12 -13.45 -16.70
C GLY A 201 -31.49 -14.10 -16.57
N ALA A 202 -32.56 -13.43 -16.98
CA ALA A 202 -33.92 -13.96 -16.97
C ALA A 202 -34.10 -15.22 -17.86
N LYS A 203 -33.24 -15.40 -18.88
CA LYS A 203 -33.24 -16.59 -19.76
C LYS A 203 -32.38 -17.72 -19.21
N VAL A 204 -31.20 -17.40 -18.67
CA VAL A 204 -30.14 -18.36 -18.33
C VAL A 204 -30.07 -18.68 -16.84
N GLY A 205 -30.38 -17.72 -15.97
CA GLY A 205 -30.31 -17.86 -14.52
C GLY A 205 -28.89 -17.68 -13.95
N ARG A 206 -28.54 -18.54 -12.98
CA ARG A 206 -27.37 -18.38 -12.10
C ARG A 206 -26.03 -18.26 -12.83
N SER A 207 -25.76 -19.12 -13.81
CA SER A 207 -24.46 -19.16 -14.51
C SER A 207 -24.14 -17.85 -15.24
N LYS A 208 -25.18 -17.19 -15.78
CA LYS A 208 -25.03 -15.86 -16.38
C LYS A 208 -24.76 -14.79 -15.32
N GLY A 209 -25.34 -14.94 -14.13
CA GLY A 209 -25.04 -14.10 -12.97
C GLY A 209 -23.56 -14.19 -12.62
N VAL A 210 -23.05 -15.40 -12.43
CA VAL A 210 -21.65 -15.66 -12.04
C VAL A 210 -20.67 -15.03 -13.02
N SER A 211 -20.84 -15.28 -14.33
CA SER A 211 -19.95 -14.69 -15.33
C SER A 211 -20.04 -13.16 -15.37
N THR A 212 -21.24 -12.59 -15.23
CA THR A 212 -21.43 -11.13 -15.25
C THR A 212 -20.82 -10.45 -14.01
N GLY A 213 -21.03 -11.02 -12.82
CA GLY A 213 -20.47 -10.52 -11.56
C GLY A 213 -18.95 -10.60 -11.53
N PHE A 214 -18.40 -11.73 -11.99
CA PHE A 214 -16.96 -11.92 -12.09
C PHE A 214 -16.31 -10.88 -12.99
N SER A 215 -16.79 -10.73 -14.23
CA SER A 215 -16.25 -9.75 -15.17
C SER A 215 -16.41 -8.33 -14.65
N TRP A 216 -17.56 -7.97 -14.07
CA TRP A 216 -17.77 -6.65 -13.50
C TRP A 216 -16.69 -6.30 -12.46
N ILE A 217 -16.51 -7.09 -11.41
CA ILE A 217 -15.50 -6.71 -10.40
C ILE A 217 -14.06 -6.84 -10.93
N ALA A 218 -13.78 -7.88 -11.74
CA ALA A 218 -12.44 -8.13 -12.26
C ALA A 218 -11.97 -7.08 -13.26
N ASP A 219 -12.90 -6.43 -13.97
CA ASP A 219 -12.62 -5.41 -14.99
C ASP A 219 -12.76 -3.98 -14.45
N ALA A 220 -12.97 -3.82 -13.14
CA ALA A 220 -12.91 -2.53 -12.48
C ALA A 220 -11.57 -1.85 -12.82
N ARG A 221 -11.67 -0.63 -13.36
CA ARG A 221 -10.51 0.22 -13.63
C ARG A 221 -10.21 1.03 -12.38
N ILE A 222 -8.95 1.05 -11.99
CA ILE A 222 -8.44 1.82 -10.87
C ILE A 222 -7.39 2.73 -11.52
N GLY A 223 -7.71 4.01 -11.66
CA GLY A 223 -6.82 4.98 -12.30
C GLY A 223 -6.47 6.06 -11.32
N VAL A 224 -5.23 6.12 -10.87
CA VAL A 224 -4.72 7.28 -10.14
C VAL A 224 -4.15 8.19 -11.23
N GLU A 225 -4.90 9.21 -11.64
CA GLU A 225 -4.32 10.31 -12.43
C GLU A 225 -3.31 11.10 -11.58
#